data_AF-A0A645FZM5-F1
#
_entry.id   AF-A0A645FZM5-F1
#
_cell.length_a   1.000
_cell.length_b   1.000
_cell.length_c   1.000
_cell.angle_alpha   90.00
_cell.angle_beta   90.00
_cell.angle_gamma   90.00
#
_symmetry.space_group_name_H-M   'P 1'
#
loop_
_entity.id
_entity.type
_entity.pdbx_description
1 polymer ?
#
loop_
_entity_poly.entity_id
_entity_poly.type
_entity_poly.pdbx_seq_one_letter_code
_entity_poly.pdbx_strand_id
1 'polypeptide(L)' 'MKANQFETEVGPGVYDIHSPRVPSVEEMVAVLKNALTKIDEENLWINPDCGLKTRGIKETRESLANLVAAAKIIKDAVLV' A
#
# COMPACT_ATOMS: atom_id res chain seq x y z
N MET A 1 -23.48 -9.62 -23.13
CA MET A 1 -23.20 -9.68 -21.67
C MET A 1 -23.41 -8.27 -21.14
N LYS A 2 -24.31 -8.06 -20.17
CA LYS A 2 -24.45 -6.73 -19.57
C LYS A 2 -23.12 -6.39 -18.89
N ALA A 3 -22.58 -5.21 -19.20
CA ALA A 3 -21.47 -4.64 -18.45
C ALA A 3 -21.99 -4.33 -17.04
N ASN A 4 -21.91 -5.31 -16.15
CA ASN A 4 -21.92 -4.99 -14.73
C ASN A 4 -20.70 -4.12 -14.50
N GLN A 5 -20.91 -2.92 -13.97
CA GLN A 5 -19.86 -2.02 -13.50
C GLN A 5 -19.06 -2.75 -12.41
N PHE A 6 -18.09 -3.55 -12.83
CA PHE A 6 -17.02 -3.99 -11.96
C PHE A 6 -16.11 -2.78 -11.80
N GLU A 7 -16.28 -2.05 -10.70
CA GLU A 7 -15.23 -1.16 -10.23
C GLU A 7 -14.09 -2.05 -9.75
N THR A 8 -12.99 -2.03 -10.50
CA THR A 8 -11.80 -2.82 -10.16
C THR A 8 -11.08 -2.16 -9.00
N GLU A 9 -11.03 -2.85 -7.87
CA GLU A 9 -10.10 -2.55 -6.79
C GLU A 9 -8.65 -2.71 -7.28
N VAL A 10 -7.75 -1.82 -6.86
CA VAL A 10 -6.35 -1.77 -7.31
C VAL A 10 -5.42 -1.73 -6.11
N GLY A 11 -4.43 -2.62 -6.08
CA GLY A 11 -3.37 -2.66 -5.08
C GLY A 11 -2.00 -2.33 -5.69
N PRO A 12 -1.67 -1.04 -5.93
CA PRO A 12 -0.36 -0.68 -6.44
C PRO A 12 0.66 -0.97 -5.35
N GLY A 13 1.54 -1.94 -5.58
CA GLY A 13 2.58 -2.32 -4.64
C GLY A 13 3.27 -1.10 -4.02
N VAL A 14 3.25 -1.03 -2.69
CA VAL A 14 3.65 0.18 -1.95
C VAL A 14 5.14 0.19 -1.64
N TYR A 15 5.78 -0.97 -1.68
CA TYR A 15 7.22 -1.06 -1.50
C TYR A 15 7.84 -2.28 -2.17
N ASP A 16 9.08 -2.07 -2.62
CA ASP A 16 9.92 -3.06 -3.27
C ASP A 16 10.36 -4.17 -2.31
N ILE A 17 9.79 -5.36 -2.50
CA ILE A 17 10.13 -6.55 -1.73
C ILE A 17 11.45 -7.20 -2.15
N HIS A 18 12.08 -6.76 -3.24
CA HIS A 18 13.37 -7.29 -3.70
C HIS A 18 14.56 -6.61 -2.99
N SER A 19 14.34 -5.44 -2.39
CA SER A 19 15.32 -4.75 -1.54
C SER A 19 15.23 -5.12 -0.04
N PRO A 20 16.35 -5.33 0.67
CA PRO A 20 16.34 -5.53 2.14
C PRO A 20 16.05 -4.24 2.92
N ARG A 21 15.96 -3.10 2.22
CA ARG A 21 15.68 -1.80 2.83
C ARG A 21 14.28 -1.79 3.44
N VAL A 22 14.18 -1.30 4.67
CA VAL A 22 12.91 -0.96 5.29
C VAL A 22 12.52 0.47 4.84
N PRO A 23 11.42 0.66 4.09
CA PRO A 23 10.95 1.99 3.72
C PRO A 23 10.37 2.69 4.96
N SER A 24 10.56 4.00 5.04
CA SER A 24 9.94 4.84 6.08
C SER A 24 8.42 4.96 5.88
N VAL A 25 7.72 5.34 6.95
CA VAL A 25 6.27 5.59 6.89
C VAL A 25 5.97 6.74 5.94
N GLU A 26 6.80 7.78 5.96
CA GLU A 26 6.65 8.98 5.15
C GLU A 26 6.76 8.68 3.65
N GLU A 27 7.71 7.82 3.25
CA GLU A 27 7.83 7.34 1.87
C GLU A 27 6.56 6.61 1.42
N MET A 28 6.05 5.69 2.25
CA MET A 28 4.84 4.93 1.92
C MET A 28 3.60 5.84 1.84
N VAL A 29 3.47 6.81 2.75
CA VAL A 29 2.39 7.81 2.69
C VAL A 29 2.45 8.63 1.39
N ALA A 30 3.64 9.00 0.93
CA ALA A 30 3.80 9.73 -0.33
C ALA A 30 3.34 8.89 -1.54
N VAL A 31 3.67 7.60 -1.56
CA VAL A 31 3.20 6.66 -2.60
C VAL A 31 1.68 6.53 -2.57
N LEU A 32 1.09 6.34 -1.39
CA LEU A 32 -0.36 6.19 -1.23
C LEU A 32 -1.12 7.48 -1.62
N LYS A 33 -0.62 8.66 -1.24
CA LYS A 33 -1.21 9.93 -1.68
C LYS A 33 -1.20 10.08 -3.20
N ASN A 34 -0.12 9.64 -3.86
CA ASN A 34 -0.07 9.64 -5.32
C ASN A 34 -1.08 8.65 -5.92
N ALA A 35 -1.20 7.45 -5.35
CA ALA A 35 -2.20 6.47 -5.77
C ALA A 35 -3.65 7.03 -5.69
N LEU A 36 -3.97 7.73 -4.60
CA LEU A 36 -5.27 8.37 -4.38
C LEU A 36 -5.59 9.52 -5.37
N THR A 37 -4.61 10.04 -6.11
CA THR A 37 -4.89 10.99 -7.21
C THR A 37 -5.49 10.32 -8.44
N LYS A 38 -5.50 8.98 -8.49
CA LYS A 38 -5.88 8.17 -9.65
C LYS A 38 -6.90 7.08 -9.34
N ILE A 39 -7.01 6.67 -8.08
CA ILE A 39 -7.84 5.57 -7.60
C ILE A 39 -8.67 6.12 -6.44
N ASP A 40 -9.97 5.92 -6.48
CA ASP A 40 -10.86 6.29 -5.36
C ASP A 40 -10.49 5.47 -4.11
N GLU A 41 -10.64 6.08 -2.94
CA GLU A 41 -10.20 5.47 -1.67
C GLU A 41 -10.82 4.10 -1.40
N GLU A 42 -12.08 3.93 -1.78
CA GLU A 42 -12.86 2.69 -1.66
C GLU A 42 -12.35 1.56 -2.54
N ASN A 43 -11.60 1.90 -3.59
CA ASN A 43 -11.01 0.97 -4.54
C ASN A 43 -9.51 0.74 -4.30
N LEU A 44 -8.87 1.41 -3.33
CA LEU A 44 -7.43 1.30 -3.09
C LEU A 44 -7.09 0.25 -2.02
N TRP A 45 -6.36 -0.79 -2.42
CA TRP A 45 -5.74 -1.75 -1.50
C TRP A 45 -4.28 -1.40 -1.23
N ILE A 46 -3.84 -1.64 0.01
CA ILE A 46 -2.49 -1.33 0.48
C ILE A 46 -1.75 -2.64 0.73
N ASN A 47 -0.79 -2.97 -0.15
CA ASN A 47 -0.02 -4.21 -0.08
C ASN A 47 1.42 -4.02 -0.56
N PRO A 48 2.35 -4.94 -0.22
CA PRO A 48 3.69 -4.99 -0.83
C PRO A 48 3.62 -5.29 -2.34
N ASP A 49 4.74 -5.09 -3.05
CA ASP A 49 4.86 -5.38 -4.49
C ASP A 49 4.58 -6.85 -4.84
N CYS A 50 5.04 -7.78 -4.01
CA CYS A 50 4.88 -9.22 -4.22
C CYS A 50 5.01 -10.00 -2.90
N GLY A 51 5.07 -11.32 -2.98
CA GLY A 51 5.24 -12.20 -1.83
C GLY A 51 6.59 -12.02 -1.12
N LEU A 52 6.60 -12.31 0.19
CA LEU A 52 7.73 -12.02 1.09
C LEU A 52 8.68 -13.22 1.29
N LYS A 53 8.57 -14.27 0.47
CA LYS A 53 9.32 -15.53 0.63
C LYS A 53 10.84 -15.32 0.71
N THR A 54 11.38 -14.31 0.03
CA THR A 54 12.82 -14.03 -0.06
C THR A 54 13.31 -13.00 0.96
N ARG A 55 12.41 -12.43 1.79
CA ARG A 55 12.76 -11.44 2.81
C ARG A 55 13.08 -12.12 4.14
N GLY A 56 13.99 -11.55 4.90
CA GLY A 56 14.24 -11.89 6.29
C GLY A 56 13.13 -11.37 7.22
N ILE A 57 13.02 -11.99 8.40
CA ILE A 57 11.94 -11.71 9.35
C ILE A 57 12.01 -10.30 9.93
N LYS A 58 13.22 -9.81 10.20
CA LYS A 58 13.40 -8.49 10.83
C LYS A 58 12.91 -7.38 9.90
N GLU A 59 13.42 -7.32 8.67
CA GLU A 59 13.01 -6.29 7.72
C GLU A 59 11.55 -6.46 7.30
N THR A 60 11.05 -7.70 7.20
CA THR A 60 9.63 -7.96 6.89
C THR A 60 8.72 -7.35 7.95
N ARG A 61 9.01 -7.59 9.23
CA ARG A 61 8.19 -7.09 10.33
C ARG A 61 8.21 -5.57 10.40
N GLU A 62 9.39 -4.97 10.24
CA GLU A 62 9.54 -3.50 10.27
C GLU A 62 8.83 -2.85 9.06
N SER A 63 8.99 -3.38 7.84
CA SER A 63 8.32 -2.85 6.65
C SER A 63 6.80 -2.99 6.72
N LEU A 64 6.27 -4.12 7.22
CA LEU A 64 4.83 -4.30 7.38
C LEU A 64 4.25 -3.42 8.49
N ALA A 65 4.99 -3.19 9.58
CA ALA A 65 4.57 -2.25 10.62
C ALA A 65 4.46 -0.82 10.05
N ASN A 66 5.42 -0.40 9.23
CA ASN A 66 5.39 0.90 8.57
C ASN A 66 4.24 1.01 7.55
N LEU A 67 3.97 -0.07 6.80
CA LEU A 67 2.87 -0.13 5.84
C LEU A 67 1.50 0.07 6.52
N VAL A 68 1.29 -0.60 7.65
CA VAL A 68 0.06 -0.45 8.44
C VAL A 68 -0.04 0.95 9.07
N ALA A 69 1.09 1.54 9.52
CA ALA A 69 1.09 2.89 10.03
C ALA A 69 0.73 3.92 8.95
N ALA A 70 1.30 3.79 7.74
CA ALA A 70 0.97 4.62 6.60
C ALA A 70 -0.51 4.51 6.22
N ALA A 71 -1.06 3.29 6.19
CA ALA A 71 -2.48 3.04 5.93
C ALA A 71 -3.39 3.77 6.93
N LYS A 72 -3.05 3.76 8.23
CA LYS A 72 -3.81 4.48 9.27
C LYS A 72 -3.78 5.99 9.04
N ILE A 73 -2.61 6.55 8.74
CA ILE A 73 -2.46 7.98 8.44
C ILE A 73 -3.32 8.40 7.26
N ILE A 74 -3.33 7.61 6.18
CA ILE A 74 -4.17 7.87 5.02
C ILE A 74 -5.65 7.81 5.40
N LYS A 75 -6.08 6.75 6.10
CA LYS A 75 -7.46 6.60 6.55
C LYS A 75 -7.93 7.79 7.39
N ASP A 76 -7.13 8.22 8.36
CA ASP A 76 -7.48 9.36 9.21
C ASP A 76 -7.51 10.69 8.43
N ALA A 77 -6.75 10.81 7.34
CA ALA A 77 -6.73 11.99 6.50
C ALA A 77 -7.93 12.11 5.55
N VAL A 78 -8.58 10.99 5.18
CA VAL A 78 -9.76 11.00 4.29
C VAL A 78 -11.09 10.99 5.06
N LEU A 79 -11.09 10.58 6.33
CA LEU A 79 -12.27 10.65 7.22
C LEU A 79 -12.59 12.07 7.75
N VAL A 80 -12.04 13.13 7.14
CA VAL A 80 -12.25 14.54 7.52
C VAL A 80 -13.27 15.20 6.60
#